data_AF-A0A2S6WC13-F1
#
_entry.id   AF-A0A2S6WC13-F1
#
_cell.length_a   1.000
_cell.length_b   1.000
_cell.length_c   1.000
_cell.angle_alpha   90.00
_cell.angle_beta   90.00
_cell.angle_gamma   90.00
#
_symmetry.space_group_name_H-M   'P 1'
#
loop_
_entity.id
_entity.type
_entity.pdbx_description
1 polymer ?
#
loop_
_entity_poly.entity_id
_entity_poly.type
_entity_poly.pdbx_seq_one_letter_code
_entity_poly.pdbx_strand_id
1 'polypeptide(L)'
;MVVPRDYELLVPREWFRVDLMRDRWRSHLKTFVDRQSEGRHVSAELKRDVWTTLRNTAEAGRARGAMEFFLLTTSQDGGLPASLLVSLLPLGDTPADPEKYAAWLELREPEGPGRRRVSVVELTAGPAVRVLGATTLNVHVLMPGRAGYLTLSFSSPLIGMAGPMERLCDAIAGSLRWVV
;
A
#
# COMPACT_ATOMS: atom_id res chain seq x y z
N MET A 1 24.53 -12.33 11.94
CA MET A 1 23.22 -11.66 11.86
C MET A 1 23.08 -11.19 10.42
N VAL A 2 22.25 -11.85 9.61
CA VAL A 2 22.12 -11.50 8.20
C VAL A 2 21.32 -10.21 8.10
N VAL A 3 21.90 -9.19 7.49
CA VAL A 3 21.20 -7.93 7.19
C VAL A 3 20.50 -8.16 5.86
N PRO A 4 19.15 -8.19 5.81
CA PRO A 4 18.44 -8.38 4.57
C PRO A 4 18.79 -7.26 3.60
N ARG A 5 19.02 -7.63 2.35
CA ARG A 5 19.35 -6.68 1.28
C ARG A 5 18.11 -6.13 0.60
N ASP A 6 17.02 -6.90 0.63
CA ASP A 6 15.80 -6.60 -0.10
C ASP A 6 14.58 -7.33 0.51
N TYR A 7 13.41 -7.13 -0.07
CA TYR A 7 12.21 -7.91 0.19
C TYR A 7 11.61 -8.46 -1.11
N GLU A 8 10.82 -9.53 -0.97
CA GLU A 8 9.98 -10.01 -2.04
C GLU A 8 8.52 -10.01 -1.60
N LEU A 9 7.66 -9.58 -2.52
CA LEU A 9 6.22 -9.48 -2.31
C LEU A 9 5.50 -10.05 -3.54
N LEU A 10 4.61 -11.01 -3.33
CA LEU A 10 3.81 -11.58 -4.39
C LEU A 10 2.56 -10.72 -4.60
N VAL A 11 2.58 -9.90 -5.64
CA VAL A 11 1.43 -9.12 -6.07
C VAL A 11 0.85 -9.78 -7.33
N PRO A 12 -0.48 -9.97 -7.43
CA PRO A 12 -1.11 -10.57 -8.59
C PRO A 12 -0.77 -9.83 -9.90
N ARG A 13 -0.68 -10.57 -11.01
CA ARG A 13 -0.15 -10.08 -12.30
C ARG A 13 -0.97 -8.95 -12.91
N GLU A 14 -2.24 -8.88 -12.57
CA GLU A 14 -3.18 -7.84 -12.99
C GLU A 14 -2.89 -6.47 -12.36
N TRP A 15 -2.04 -6.41 -11.34
CA TRP A 15 -1.62 -5.15 -10.74
C TRP A 15 -0.48 -4.54 -11.55
N PHE A 16 -0.70 -3.32 -12.01
CA PHE A 16 0.33 -2.55 -12.68
C PHE A 16 1.31 -1.97 -11.65
N ARG A 17 2.59 -2.36 -11.76
CA ARG A 17 3.66 -1.88 -10.88
C ARG A 17 4.33 -0.63 -11.43
N VAL A 18 4.41 0.41 -10.62
CA VAL A 18 5.21 1.62 -10.84
C VAL A 18 6.35 1.63 -9.82
N ASP A 19 7.59 1.54 -10.31
CA ASP A 19 8.80 1.74 -9.51
C ASP A 19 9.01 3.26 -9.32
N LEU A 20 8.80 3.75 -8.09
CA LEU A 20 8.89 5.16 -7.73
C LEU A 20 10.33 5.63 -7.49
N MET A 21 11.27 4.69 -7.35
CA MET A 21 12.69 4.97 -7.15
C MET A 21 13.38 5.39 -8.44
N ARG A 22 12.78 5.09 -9.60
CA ARG A 22 13.27 5.54 -10.91
C ARG A 22 12.71 6.89 -11.29
N ASP A 23 13.52 7.76 -11.91
CA ASP A 23 13.08 9.10 -12.32
C ASP A 23 11.94 9.11 -13.35
N ARG A 24 11.83 8.03 -14.14
CA ARG A 24 10.79 7.87 -15.17
C ARG A 24 9.41 7.43 -14.65
N TRP A 25 9.22 7.35 -13.33
CA TRP A 25 7.96 6.84 -12.73
C TRP A 25 6.71 7.59 -13.23
N ARG A 26 6.80 8.91 -13.46
CA ARG A 26 5.69 9.72 -14.00
C ARG A 26 5.24 9.23 -15.38
N SER A 27 6.19 8.87 -16.24
CA SER A 27 5.89 8.34 -17.58
C SER A 27 5.23 6.97 -17.48
N HIS A 28 5.73 6.09 -16.61
CA HIS A 28 5.10 4.78 -16.38
C HIS A 28 3.67 4.90 -15.85
N LEU A 29 3.45 5.82 -14.90
CA LEU A 29 2.13 6.09 -14.36
C LEU A 29 1.19 6.66 -15.43
N LYS A 30 1.69 7.55 -16.29
CA LYS A 30 0.90 8.10 -17.40
C LYS A 30 0.51 6.99 -18.38
N THR A 31 1.41 6.06 -18.70
CA THR A 31 1.12 4.89 -19.53
C THR A 31 -0.01 4.03 -18.95
N PHE A 32 -0.06 3.86 -17.63
CA PHE A 32 -1.19 3.19 -16.97
C PHE A 32 -2.51 3.92 -17.22
N VAL A 33 -2.55 5.24 -16.97
CA VAL A 33 -3.77 6.04 -17.15
C VAL A 33 -4.24 6.05 -18.61
N ASP A 34 -3.30 6.15 -19.55
CA ASP A 34 -3.59 6.08 -20.98
C ASP A 34 -4.20 4.72 -21.35
N ARG A 35 -3.58 3.61 -20.94
CA ARG A 35 -4.09 2.24 -21.18
C ARG A 35 -5.46 1.98 -20.54
N GLN A 36 -5.74 2.56 -19.38
CA GLN A 36 -7.07 2.44 -18.76
C GLN A 36 -8.16 3.19 -19.55
N SER A 37 -7.78 4.18 -20.34
CA SER A 37 -8.71 4.99 -21.14
C SER A 37 -8.88 4.44 -22.57
N GLU A 38 -7.92 3.65 -23.06
CA GLU A 38 -7.97 3.04 -24.39
C GLU A 38 -9.14 2.07 -24.52
N GLY A 39 -9.97 2.26 -25.54
CA GLY A 39 -11.13 1.41 -25.83
C GLY A 39 -12.33 1.60 -24.89
N ARG A 40 -12.33 2.63 -24.03
CA ARG A 40 -13.43 2.93 -23.09
C ARG A 40 -14.01 4.32 -23.33
N HIS A 41 -15.30 4.49 -23.06
CA HIS A 41 -15.96 5.81 -23.04
C HIS A 41 -15.60 6.62 -21.78
N VAL A 42 -14.32 6.67 -21.42
CA VAL A 42 -13.82 7.50 -20.30
C VAL A 42 -13.73 8.94 -20.78
N SER A 43 -14.37 9.87 -20.09
CA SER A 43 -14.29 11.29 -20.43
C SER A 43 -12.87 11.84 -20.25
N ALA A 44 -12.50 12.84 -21.04
CA ALA A 44 -11.21 13.51 -20.90
C ALA A 44 -11.04 14.20 -19.53
N GLU A 45 -12.14 14.57 -18.87
CA GLU A 45 -12.16 15.09 -17.50
C GLU A 45 -11.80 13.99 -16.50
N LEU A 46 -12.50 12.86 -16.51
CA LEU A 46 -12.23 11.74 -15.63
C LEU A 46 -10.78 11.23 -15.77
N LYS A 47 -10.27 11.17 -17.02
CA LYS A 47 -8.87 10.82 -17.28
C LYS A 47 -7.89 11.78 -16.61
N ARG A 48 -8.15 13.09 -16.65
CA ARG A 48 -7.33 14.12 -16.01
C ARG A 48 -7.40 14.03 -14.48
N ASP A 49 -8.57 13.75 -13.93
CA ASP A 49 -8.78 13.62 -12.48
C ASP A 49 -8.07 12.39 -11.92
N VAL A 50 -8.18 11.25 -12.60
CA VAL A 50 -7.44 10.02 -12.27
C VAL A 50 -5.94 10.25 -12.34
N TRP A 51 -5.45 10.87 -13.41
CA TRP A 51 -4.03 11.22 -13.54
C TRP A 51 -3.56 12.11 -12.37
N THR A 52 -4.30 13.18 -12.08
CA THR A 52 -3.95 14.14 -11.03
C THR A 52 -3.91 13.47 -9.67
N THR A 53 -4.93 12.67 -9.35
CA THR A 53 -5.03 11.93 -8.08
C THR A 53 -3.87 10.96 -7.92
N LEU A 54 -3.62 10.10 -8.91
CA LEU A 54 -2.54 9.13 -8.85
C LEU A 54 -1.15 9.78 -8.75
N ARG A 55 -0.92 10.84 -9.53
CA ARG A 55 0.33 11.59 -9.50
C ARG A 55 0.57 12.21 -8.13
N ASN A 56 -0.44 12.87 -7.57
CA ASN A 56 -0.34 13.51 -6.25
C ASN A 56 -0.09 12.47 -5.15
N THR A 57 -0.76 11.31 -5.21
CA THR A 57 -0.53 10.19 -4.28
C THR A 57 0.91 9.67 -4.38
N ALA A 58 1.43 9.46 -5.60
CA ALA A 58 2.79 9.00 -5.80
C ALA A 58 3.83 10.03 -5.34
N GLU A 59 3.62 11.33 -5.58
CA GLU A 59 4.51 12.40 -5.13
C GLU A 59 4.52 12.51 -3.60
N ALA A 60 3.35 12.55 -2.96
CA ALA A 60 3.23 12.58 -1.51
C ALA A 60 3.81 11.32 -0.86
N GLY A 61 3.59 10.16 -1.47
CA GLY A 61 4.18 8.89 -1.06
C GLY A 61 5.70 8.92 -1.12
N ARG A 62 6.27 9.32 -2.26
CA ARG A 62 7.73 9.37 -2.45
C ARG A 62 8.41 10.33 -1.45
N ALA A 63 7.78 11.48 -1.16
CA ALA A 63 8.26 12.39 -0.13
C ALA A 63 8.29 11.77 1.29
N ARG A 64 7.55 10.68 1.50
CA ARG A 64 7.46 9.90 2.75
C ARG A 64 8.15 8.53 2.67
N GLY A 65 8.98 8.29 1.66
CA GLY A 65 9.74 7.04 1.51
C GLY A 65 9.02 5.94 0.73
N ALA A 66 7.98 6.24 -0.05
CA ALA A 66 7.38 5.26 -0.95
C ALA A 66 8.34 4.85 -2.08
N MET A 67 8.46 3.56 -2.29
CA MET A 67 9.37 2.91 -3.25
C MET A 67 8.62 2.31 -4.44
N GLU A 68 7.43 1.77 -4.19
CA GLU A 68 6.64 1.09 -5.21
C GLU A 68 5.17 1.46 -5.10
N PHE A 69 4.50 1.54 -6.24
CA PHE A 69 3.07 1.79 -6.31
C PHE A 69 2.41 0.80 -7.27
N PHE A 70 1.54 -0.05 -6.73
CA PHE A 70 0.79 -1.04 -7.47
C PHE A 70 -0.65 -0.58 -7.64
N LEU A 71 -1.16 -0.71 -8.86
CA LEU A 71 -2.49 -0.25 -9.25
C LEU A 71 -3.27 -1.41 -9.85
N LEU A 72 -4.40 -1.75 -9.23
CA LEU A 72 -5.31 -2.71 -9.81
C LEU A 72 -6.10 -2.02 -10.94
N THR A 73 -6.14 -2.62 -12.12
CA THR A 73 -6.93 -2.10 -13.24
C THR A 73 -8.40 -2.48 -13.07
N THR A 74 -9.36 -1.56 -13.28
CA THR A 74 -10.77 -1.97 -13.39
C THR A 74 -11.02 -2.60 -14.74
N SER A 75 -11.79 -3.68 -14.81
CA SER A 75 -12.11 -4.32 -16.08
C SER A 75 -13.25 -3.64 -16.87
N GLN A 76 -14.09 -2.77 -16.26
CA GLN A 76 -15.29 -2.26 -16.95
C GLN A 76 -15.57 -0.74 -16.77
N ASP A 77 -15.45 -0.13 -15.59
CA ASP A 77 -15.94 1.25 -15.36
C ASP A 77 -14.88 2.38 -15.27
N GLY A 78 -13.59 2.07 -15.45
CA GLY A 78 -12.53 3.10 -15.48
C GLY A 78 -12.15 3.72 -14.12
N GLY A 79 -12.81 3.33 -13.03
CA GLY A 79 -12.39 3.64 -11.67
C GLY A 79 -11.09 2.92 -11.26
N LEU A 80 -10.43 3.39 -10.21
CA LEU A 80 -9.38 2.63 -9.53
C LEU A 80 -10.04 1.77 -8.44
N PRO A 81 -10.09 0.44 -8.60
CA PRO A 81 -10.76 -0.41 -7.64
C PRO A 81 -9.93 -0.57 -6.38
N ALA A 82 -8.60 -0.66 -6.52
CA ALA A 82 -7.66 -0.72 -5.42
C ALA A 82 -6.25 -0.25 -5.81
N SER A 83 -5.46 0.12 -4.81
CA SER A 83 -4.04 0.41 -4.95
C SER A 83 -3.25 -0.05 -3.72
N LEU A 84 -1.95 -0.28 -3.90
CA LEU A 84 -1.00 -0.64 -2.85
C LEU A 84 0.23 0.24 -3.01
N LEU A 85 0.56 1.00 -1.97
CA LEU A 85 1.80 1.76 -1.88
C LEU A 85 2.74 1.05 -0.90
N VAL A 86 3.96 0.76 -1.34
CA VAL A 86 5.01 0.18 -0.49
C VAL A 86 5.98 1.29 -0.12
N SER A 87 6.22 1.46 1.18
CA SER A 87 7.04 2.54 1.70
C SER A 87 7.93 2.11 2.85
N LEU A 88 9.07 2.79 2.97
CA LEU A 88 9.99 2.65 4.10
C LEU A 88 9.72 3.77 5.09
N LEU A 89 9.39 3.40 6.32
CA LEU A 89 9.24 4.31 7.45
C LEU A 89 10.45 4.12 8.39
N PRO A 90 11.34 5.12 8.53
CA PRO A 90 12.41 5.05 9.51
C PRO A 90 11.86 4.82 10.92
N LEU A 91 12.57 4.05 11.75
CA LEU A 91 12.08 3.68 13.09
C LEU A 91 11.73 4.93 13.91
N GLY A 92 12.63 5.92 13.96
CA GLY A 92 12.42 7.15 14.74
C GLY A 92 11.99 6.83 16.18
N ASP A 93 10.91 7.47 16.63
CA ASP A 93 10.27 7.22 17.94
C ASP A 93 9.22 6.10 17.91
N THR A 94 9.05 5.42 16.77
CA THR A 94 8.07 4.34 16.63
C THR A 94 8.56 3.12 17.41
N PRO A 95 7.75 2.52 18.31
CA PRO A 95 8.19 1.37 19.08
C PRO A 95 8.52 0.19 18.16
N ALA A 96 9.73 -0.39 18.27
CA ALA A 96 10.11 -1.54 17.46
C ALA A 96 9.32 -2.82 17.80
N ASP A 97 8.79 -2.90 19.02
CA ASP A 97 7.96 -4.01 19.47
C ASP A 97 6.54 -3.88 18.86
N PRO A 98 6.07 -4.88 18.09
CA PRO A 98 4.78 -4.81 17.40
C PRO A 98 3.58 -4.59 18.33
N GLU A 99 3.58 -5.17 19.53
CA GLU A 99 2.49 -4.99 20.50
C GLU A 99 2.49 -3.56 21.06
N LYS A 100 3.67 -3.03 21.39
CA LYS A 100 3.79 -1.62 21.80
C LYS A 100 3.43 -0.66 20.69
N TYR A 101 3.75 -1.00 19.44
CA TYR A 101 3.39 -0.16 18.30
C TYR A 101 1.89 -0.20 18.02
N ALA A 102 1.26 -1.38 18.10
CA ALA A 102 -0.19 -1.52 18.02
C ALA A 102 -0.88 -0.68 19.11
N ALA A 103 -0.49 -0.82 20.37
CA ALA A 103 -1.02 -0.02 21.47
C ALA A 103 -0.80 1.49 21.27
N TRP A 104 0.37 1.88 20.76
CA TRP A 104 0.67 3.29 20.44
C TRP A 104 -0.25 3.85 19.35
N LEU A 105 -0.59 3.05 18.34
CA LEU A 105 -1.54 3.43 17.30
C LEU A 105 -2.97 3.51 17.86
N GLU A 106 -3.40 2.53 18.65
CA GLU A 106 -4.73 2.51 19.26
C GLU A 106 -5.02 3.75 20.11
N LEU A 107 -4.04 4.22 20.87
CA LEU A 107 -4.16 5.46 21.67
C LEU A 107 -4.37 6.72 20.81
N ARG A 108 -4.03 6.67 19.52
CA ARG A 108 -4.13 7.77 18.57
C ARG A 108 -5.32 7.62 17.64
N GLU A 109 -6.06 6.51 17.71
CA GLU A 109 -7.28 6.32 16.96
C GLU A 109 -8.42 7.13 17.58
N PRO A 110 -9.10 7.99 16.81
CA PRO A 110 -10.25 8.71 17.31
C PRO A 110 -11.39 7.74 17.61
N GLU A 111 -12.09 7.97 18.72
CA GLU A 111 -13.33 7.27 19.03
C GLU A 111 -14.44 7.67 18.05
N GLY A 112 -15.31 6.72 17.71
CA GLY A 112 -16.49 6.96 16.89
C GLY A 112 -16.60 6.12 15.62
N PRO A 113 -17.64 6.38 14.80
CA PRO A 113 -17.86 5.67 13.54
C PRO A 113 -16.68 5.93 12.59
N GLY A 114 -16.05 4.85 12.12
CA GLY A 114 -14.85 4.93 11.27
C GLY A 114 -13.53 4.70 12.00
N ARG A 115 -13.56 4.41 13.32
CA ARG A 115 -12.39 3.92 14.06
C ARG A 115 -11.75 2.75 13.33
N ARG A 116 -10.43 2.83 13.14
CA ARG A 116 -9.68 1.76 12.50
C ARG A 116 -9.37 0.67 13.53
N ARG A 117 -9.48 -0.58 13.12
CA ARG A 117 -9.12 -1.74 13.94
C ARG A 117 -7.64 -1.98 13.84
N VAL A 118 -6.94 -1.88 14.96
CA VAL A 118 -5.53 -2.22 15.09
C VAL A 118 -5.40 -3.64 15.64
N SER A 119 -4.43 -4.40 15.16
CA SER A 119 -4.12 -5.76 15.63
C SER A 119 -2.71 -6.15 15.25
N VAL A 120 -2.08 -7.05 16.01
CA VAL A 120 -0.84 -7.72 15.59
C VAL A 120 -1.19 -9.02 14.85
N VAL A 121 -0.50 -9.29 13.75
CA VAL A 121 -0.67 -10.49 12.93
C VAL A 121 0.67 -11.13 12.63
N GLU A 122 0.70 -12.46 12.49
CA GLU A 122 1.90 -13.20 12.07
C GLU A 122 1.96 -13.31 10.54
N LEU A 123 3.05 -12.83 9.94
CA LEU A 123 3.34 -12.98 8.52
C LEU A 123 4.59 -13.85 8.31
N THR A 124 4.83 -14.28 7.07
CA THR A 124 6.07 -14.97 6.70
C THR A 124 7.32 -14.13 7.01
N ALA A 125 7.21 -12.80 6.91
CA ALA A 125 8.26 -11.84 7.25
C ALA A 125 8.42 -11.55 8.76
N GLY A 126 7.61 -12.18 9.61
CA GLY A 126 7.55 -11.95 11.06
C GLY A 126 6.29 -11.21 11.52
N PRO A 127 6.19 -10.89 12.82
CA PRO A 127 5.02 -10.21 13.37
C PRO A 127 4.88 -8.80 12.80
N ALA A 128 3.64 -8.40 12.51
CA ALA A 128 3.33 -7.13 11.87
C ALA A 128 2.13 -6.45 12.52
N VAL A 129 2.15 -5.11 12.53
CA VAL A 129 1.01 -4.33 12.99
C VAL A 129 0.08 -4.07 11.81
N ARG A 130 -1.16 -4.49 11.96
CA ARG A 130 -2.23 -4.40 10.96
C ARG A 130 -3.26 -3.36 11.41
N VAL A 131 -3.58 -2.41 10.53
CA VAL A 131 -4.55 -1.34 10.76
C VAL A 131 -5.60 -1.36 9.66
N LEU A 132 -6.80 -1.84 9.99
CA LEU A 132 -7.93 -1.99 9.07
C LEU A 132 -8.94 -0.86 9.26
N GLY A 133 -9.23 -0.14 8.18
CA GLY A 133 -10.31 0.84 8.08
C GLY A 133 -11.36 0.43 7.03
N ALA A 134 -12.38 1.26 6.86
CA ALA A 134 -13.47 0.98 5.92
C ALA A 134 -13.01 0.83 4.46
N THR A 135 -11.99 1.61 4.04
CA THR A 135 -11.48 1.63 2.67
C THR A 135 -9.96 1.47 2.59
N THR A 136 -9.28 1.24 3.72
CA THR A 136 -7.82 1.16 3.79
C THR A 136 -7.37 0.02 4.68
N LEU A 137 -6.23 -0.57 4.35
CA LEU A 137 -5.53 -1.54 5.18
C LEU A 137 -4.06 -1.17 5.18
N ASN A 138 -3.47 -0.96 6.35
CA ASN A 138 -2.03 -0.76 6.48
C ASN A 138 -1.42 -1.95 7.23
N VAL A 139 -0.29 -2.44 6.74
CA VAL A 139 0.49 -3.48 7.40
C VAL A 139 1.91 -2.97 7.57
N HIS A 140 2.37 -2.90 8.82
CA HIS A 140 3.70 -2.41 9.19
C HIS A 140 4.54 -3.58 9.67
N VAL A 141 5.58 -3.91 8.91
CA VAL A 141 6.47 -5.04 9.20
C VAL A 141 7.83 -4.49 9.61
N LEU A 142 8.29 -4.86 10.80
CA LEU A 142 9.59 -4.39 11.30
C LEU A 142 10.70 -4.96 10.40
N MET A 143 11.52 -4.07 9.85
CA MET A 143 12.68 -4.46 9.06
C MET A 143 13.73 -5.11 9.97
N PRO A 144 14.36 -6.22 9.55
CA PRO A 144 15.43 -6.82 10.32
C PRO A 144 16.59 -5.84 10.56
N GLY A 145 17.27 -6.01 11.69
CA GLY A 145 18.25 -5.02 12.15
C GLY A 145 17.63 -3.75 12.72
N ARG A 146 16.29 -3.66 12.85
CA ARG A 146 15.55 -2.53 13.44
C ARG A 146 15.77 -1.22 12.66
N ALA A 147 15.97 -1.31 11.35
CA ALA A 147 16.19 -0.15 10.48
C ALA A 147 14.94 0.75 10.34
N GLY A 148 13.76 0.20 10.58
CA GLY A 148 12.48 0.87 10.41
C GLY A 148 11.38 -0.13 10.11
N TYR A 149 10.32 0.34 9.47
CA TYR A 149 9.18 -0.46 9.02
C TYR A 149 9.08 -0.44 7.51
N LEU A 150 8.84 -1.61 6.92
CA LEU A 150 8.23 -1.69 5.60
C LEU A 150 6.71 -1.59 5.79
N THR A 151 6.10 -0.58 5.19
CA THR A 151 4.66 -0.34 5.28
C THR A 151 4.00 -0.66 3.94
N LEU A 152 3.01 -1.55 3.98
CA LEU A 152 2.11 -1.88 2.88
C LEU A 152 0.79 -1.14 3.09
N SER A 153 0.54 -0.09 2.31
CA SER A 153 -0.66 0.74 2.40
C SER A 153 -1.61 0.44 1.26
N PHE A 154 -2.64 -0.36 1.55
CA PHE A 154 -3.71 -0.69 0.62
C PHE A 154 -4.85 0.30 0.72
N SER A 155 -5.45 0.63 -0.43
CA SER A 155 -6.66 1.44 -0.53
C SER A 155 -7.63 0.83 -1.52
N SER A 156 -8.90 0.73 -1.15
CA SER A 156 -10.03 0.28 -1.98
C SER A 156 -11.20 1.25 -1.74
N PRO A 157 -11.19 2.42 -2.39
CA PRO A 157 -12.16 3.50 -2.12
C PRO A 157 -13.57 3.18 -2.63
N LEU A 158 -13.69 2.38 -3.69
CA LEU A 158 -14.98 2.10 -4.34
C LEU A 158 -15.68 0.88 -3.73
N ILE A 159 -14.95 -0.21 -3.53
CA ILE A 159 -15.51 -1.49 -3.06
C ILE A 159 -15.47 -1.56 -1.52
N GLY A 160 -14.64 -0.72 -0.90
CA GLY A 160 -14.30 -0.85 0.52
C GLY A 160 -13.31 -1.97 0.76
N MET A 161 -12.88 -2.10 2.01
CA MET A 161 -11.93 -3.11 2.44
C MET A 161 -12.60 -4.40 2.92
N ALA A 162 -13.92 -4.42 3.14
CA ALA A 162 -14.58 -5.61 3.69
C ALA A 162 -14.55 -6.84 2.76
N GLY A 163 -14.53 -8.03 3.36
CA GLY A 163 -14.81 -9.28 2.65
C GLY A 163 -13.67 -9.73 1.72
N PRO A 164 -13.93 -9.95 0.40
CA PRO A 164 -12.90 -10.44 -0.52
C PRO A 164 -11.68 -9.52 -0.66
N MET A 165 -11.87 -8.20 -0.57
CA MET A 165 -10.77 -7.24 -0.73
C MET A 165 -9.78 -7.30 0.43
N GLU A 166 -10.27 -7.34 1.67
CA GLU A 166 -9.44 -7.58 2.87
C GLU A 166 -8.63 -8.87 2.73
N ARG A 167 -9.26 -9.97 2.33
CA ARG A 167 -8.56 -11.26 2.15
C ARG A 167 -7.48 -11.19 1.07
N LEU A 168 -7.74 -10.49 -0.04
CA LEU A 168 -6.73 -10.29 -1.08
C LEU A 168 -5.54 -9.50 -0.56
N CYS A 169 -5.79 -8.40 0.16
CA CYS A 169 -4.72 -7.56 0.71
C CYS A 169 -3.92 -8.30 1.80
N ASP A 170 -4.59 -9.06 2.66
CA ASP A 170 -3.95 -9.91 3.67
C ASP A 170 -3.11 -11.01 3.01
N ALA A 171 -3.57 -11.62 1.92
CA ALA A 171 -2.80 -12.61 1.18
C ALA A 171 -1.54 -12.01 0.53
N ILE A 172 -1.65 -10.81 -0.05
CA ILE A 172 -0.50 -10.08 -0.59
C ILE A 172 0.48 -9.78 0.55
N ALA A 173 0.02 -9.21 1.66
CA ALA A 173 0.87 -8.89 2.81
C ALA A 173 1.54 -10.13 3.42
N GLY A 174 0.82 -11.24 3.55
CA GLY A 174 1.34 -12.51 4.08
C GLY A 174 2.40 -13.17 3.20
N SER A 175 2.47 -12.79 1.93
CA SER A 175 3.51 -13.27 1.00
C SER A 175 4.86 -12.57 1.17
N LEU A 176 4.93 -11.48 1.95
CA LEU A 176 6.15 -10.73 2.17
C LEU A 176 7.22 -11.64 2.79
N ARG A 177 8.42 -11.62 2.20
CA ARG A 177 9.61 -12.28 2.74
C ARG A 177 10.84 -11.40 2.61
N TRP A 178 11.75 -11.52 3.55
CA TRP A 178 13.04 -10.83 3.50
C TRP A 178 14.03 -11.62 2.64
N VAL A 179 14.78 -10.92 1.80
CA VAL A 179 15.88 -11.48 1.01
C VAL A 179 17.18 -11.28 1.78
N VAL A 180 17.80 -12.41 2.14
CA VAL A 180 19.00 -12.51 2.98
C VAL A 180 20.25 -12.81 2.16
#